data_AF-Q6EV63-F1
#
_entry.id   AF-Q6EV63-F1
#
_cell.length_a   1.000
_cell.length_b   1.000
_cell.length_c   1.000
_cell.angle_alpha   90.00
_cell.angle_beta   90.00
_cell.angle_gamma   90.00
#
_symmetry.space_group_name_H-M   'P 1'
#
loop_
_entity.id
_entity.type
_entity.pdbx_description
1 polymer ?
#
loop_
_entity_poly.entity_id
_entity_poly.type
_entity_poly.pdbx_seq_one_letter_code
_entity_poly.pdbx_strand_id
1 'polypeptide(L)'
;MMKFTEPMLPTLNSHSLMCIAWALARVQIRNEQFLSRYSLEVGTRLDEIRTTDLIKICNSLSKLDGYTNYLKEKLSEKIVEKLECLYAQDFRNAVNLLSIIHLYDERTQIYLLSRFSKIFICARPQHLQQAYCSAVAIRVLLQKVWAQLDKSVKAFYTRLSMRKIQQCLRRPSELQWDVSNILAKMGIHHRNTFYWGCFWIDIGEIKDKSNCWFIDGPSCFYTSTTSYTNKVKLQHRILNNLGWNIRRVQWYKWVDYMNDTEDKINYIRKLRESECLGEFIHEDQLDPLEIKQKLDKIKQYINSNETQT
;
A
#
# COMPACT_ATOMS: atom_id res chain seq x y z
N MET A 1 -14.93 -16.56 -10.96
CA MET A 1 -13.49 -16.91 -10.88
C MET A 1 -13.22 -17.76 -9.65
N MET A 2 -13.21 -17.21 -8.43
CA MET A 2 -12.85 -17.93 -7.18
C MET A 2 -13.58 -19.27 -7.00
N LYS A 3 -14.92 -19.29 -7.13
CA LYS A 3 -15.75 -20.51 -7.05
C LYS A 3 -15.28 -21.66 -7.96
N PHE A 4 -14.74 -21.35 -9.13
CA PHE A 4 -14.30 -22.35 -10.11
C PHE A 4 -12.83 -22.74 -9.92
N THR A 5 -11.99 -21.81 -9.47
CA THR A 5 -10.55 -22.05 -9.30
C THR A 5 -10.24 -22.75 -7.98
N GLU A 6 -11.05 -22.54 -6.95
CA GLU A 6 -10.81 -23.06 -5.61
C GLU A 6 -10.70 -24.59 -5.52
N PRO A 7 -11.59 -25.39 -6.15
CA PRO A 7 -11.45 -26.85 -6.16
C PRO A 7 -10.23 -27.34 -6.94
N MET A 8 -9.70 -26.50 -7.84
CA MET A 8 -8.58 -26.85 -8.72
C MET A 8 -7.22 -26.50 -8.12
N LEU A 9 -7.16 -25.73 -7.02
CA LEU A 9 -5.89 -25.25 -6.44
C LEU A 9 -4.81 -26.34 -6.32
N PRO A 10 -5.13 -27.58 -5.88
CA PRO A 10 -4.14 -28.66 -5.76
C PRO A 10 -3.50 -29.13 -7.08
N THR A 11 -4.19 -28.95 -8.20
CA THR A 11 -3.74 -29.43 -9.51
C THR A 11 -3.15 -28.32 -10.38
N LEU A 12 -3.30 -27.05 -9.97
CA LEU A 12 -2.75 -25.93 -10.73
C LEU A 12 -1.23 -25.90 -10.68
N ASN A 13 -0.60 -25.61 -11.82
CA ASN A 13 0.83 -25.36 -11.88
C ASN A 13 1.22 -24.00 -11.26
N SER A 14 2.52 -23.81 -11.05
CA SER A 14 3.12 -22.58 -10.51
C SER A 14 2.61 -21.29 -11.17
N HIS A 15 2.54 -21.27 -12.50
CA HIS A 15 2.15 -20.07 -13.24
C HIS A 15 0.66 -19.75 -13.06
N SER A 16 -0.20 -20.77 -13.10
CA SER A 16 -1.64 -20.63 -12.89
C SER A 16 -1.95 -20.13 -11.47
N LEU A 17 -1.26 -20.65 -10.45
CA LEU A 17 -1.35 -20.13 -9.09
C LEU A 17 -0.99 -18.65 -9.06
N MET A 18 0.15 -18.27 -9.65
CA MET A 18 0.58 -16.88 -9.71
C MET A 18 -0.42 -15.96 -10.41
N CYS A 19 -1.00 -16.39 -11.53
CA CYS A 19 -2.00 -15.63 -12.27
C CYS A 19 -3.26 -15.35 -11.45
N ILE A 20 -3.72 -16.31 -10.63
CA ILE A 20 -4.88 -16.10 -9.74
C ILE A 20 -4.59 -14.99 -8.73
N ALA A 21 -3.48 -15.10 -7.98
CA ALA A 21 -3.12 -14.11 -6.97
C ALA A 21 -2.91 -12.73 -7.61
N TRP A 22 -2.21 -12.69 -8.75
CA TRP A 22 -1.96 -11.46 -9.48
C TRP A 22 -3.24 -10.79 -10.00
N ALA A 23 -4.17 -11.58 -10.56
CA ALA A 23 -5.46 -11.08 -11.04
C ALA A 23 -6.27 -10.46 -9.89
N LEU A 24 -6.43 -11.17 -8.77
CA LEU A 24 -7.14 -10.67 -7.60
C LEU A 24 -6.49 -9.39 -7.05
N ALA A 25 -5.16 -9.36 -6.97
CA ALA A 25 -4.40 -8.20 -6.48
C ALA A 25 -4.53 -6.99 -7.40
N ARG A 26 -4.68 -7.20 -8.71
CA ARG A 26 -4.91 -6.13 -9.70
C ARG A 26 -6.27 -5.47 -9.54
N VAL A 27 -7.31 -6.25 -9.26
CA VAL A 27 -8.68 -5.75 -9.04
C VAL A 27 -9.03 -5.56 -7.56
N GLN A 28 -8.06 -5.67 -6.66
CA GLN A 28 -8.19 -5.47 -5.21
C GLN A 28 -9.33 -6.28 -4.57
N ILE A 29 -9.60 -7.49 -5.07
CA ILE A 29 -10.62 -8.38 -4.49
C ILE A 29 -9.97 -9.17 -3.37
N ARG A 30 -10.41 -8.91 -2.14
CA ARG A 30 -9.99 -9.61 -0.93
C ARG A 30 -11.13 -10.47 -0.42
N ASN A 31 -11.13 -11.75 -0.81
CA ASN A 31 -11.99 -12.76 -0.21
C ASN A 31 -11.15 -13.58 0.78
N GLU A 32 -11.35 -13.34 2.08
CA GLU A 32 -10.51 -13.93 3.15
C GLU A 32 -10.53 -15.45 3.14
N GLN A 33 -11.69 -16.06 2.94
CA GLN A 33 -11.86 -17.51 2.93
C GLN A 33 -11.08 -18.16 1.79
N PHE A 34 -11.25 -17.65 0.57
CA PHE A 34 -10.52 -18.12 -0.61
C PHE A 34 -9.01 -17.89 -0.44
N LEU A 35 -8.59 -16.69 -0.02
CA LEU A 35 -7.18 -16.35 0.14
C LEU A 35 -6.50 -17.19 1.22
N SER A 36 -7.20 -17.52 2.31
CA SER A 36 -6.68 -18.41 3.36
C SER A 36 -6.38 -19.80 2.82
N ARG A 37 -7.32 -20.39 2.05
CA ARG A 37 -7.14 -21.70 1.41
C ARG A 37 -6.04 -21.67 0.35
N TYR A 38 -6.02 -20.63 -0.48
CA TYR A 38 -4.99 -20.40 -1.47
C TYR A 38 -3.59 -20.26 -0.83
N SER A 39 -3.48 -19.50 0.27
CA SER A 39 -2.22 -19.33 1.01
C SER A 39 -1.73 -20.63 1.63
N LEU A 40 -2.65 -21.45 2.17
CA LEU A 40 -2.32 -22.78 2.68
C LEU A 40 -1.74 -23.66 1.56
N GLU A 41 -2.41 -23.71 0.41
CA GLU A 41 -1.97 -24.48 -0.76
C GLU A 41 -0.56 -24.08 -1.22
N VAL A 42 -0.32 -22.77 -1.33
CA VAL A 42 1.01 -22.23 -1.70
C VAL A 42 2.08 -22.64 -0.68
N GLY A 43 1.74 -22.64 0.61
CA GLY A 43 2.66 -23.07 1.67
C GLY A 43 3.00 -24.56 1.57
N THR A 44 2.02 -25.42 1.30
CA THR A 44 2.18 -26.87 1.19
C THR A 44 3.07 -27.25 0.01
N ARG A 45 2.96 -26.51 -1.11
CA ARG A 45 3.66 -26.82 -2.37
C ARG A 45 4.77 -25.84 -2.70
N LEU A 46 5.34 -25.21 -1.67
CA LEU A 46 6.33 -24.14 -1.83
C LEU A 46 7.55 -24.58 -2.65
N ASP A 47 7.95 -25.86 -2.57
CA ASP A 47 9.07 -26.41 -3.33
C ASP A 47 8.77 -26.54 -4.83
N GLU A 48 7.53 -26.89 -5.19
CA GLU A 48 7.06 -27.07 -6.56
C GLU A 48 6.87 -25.74 -7.32
N ILE A 49 6.70 -24.64 -6.57
CA ILE A 49 6.47 -23.31 -7.15
C ILE A 49 7.81 -22.72 -7.61
N ARG A 50 7.86 -22.26 -8.87
CA ARG A 50 8.99 -21.54 -9.43
C ARG A 50 9.23 -20.26 -8.63
N THR A 51 10.48 -19.99 -8.24
CA THR A 51 10.80 -18.85 -7.36
C THR A 51 10.29 -17.50 -7.89
N THR A 52 10.34 -17.24 -9.20
CA THR A 52 9.83 -15.99 -9.79
C THR A 52 8.31 -15.85 -9.69
N ASP A 53 7.59 -16.96 -9.73
CA ASP A 53 6.14 -16.99 -9.53
C ASP A 53 5.81 -16.84 -8.05
N LEU A 54 6.56 -17.51 -7.18
CA LEU A 54 6.44 -17.39 -5.72
C LEU A 54 6.61 -15.93 -5.27
N ILE A 55 7.59 -15.20 -5.80
CA ILE A 55 7.75 -13.75 -5.52
C ILE A 55 6.48 -12.97 -5.86
N LYS A 56 5.87 -13.22 -7.03
CA LYS A 56 4.65 -12.52 -7.45
C LYS A 56 3.45 -12.92 -6.59
N ILE A 57 3.36 -14.19 -6.18
CA ILE A 57 2.36 -14.68 -5.24
C ILE A 57 2.50 -13.96 -3.90
N CYS A 58 3.69 -13.96 -3.30
CA CYS A 58 3.98 -13.25 -2.05
C CYS A 58 3.62 -11.76 -2.13
N ASN A 59 4.02 -11.07 -3.21
CA ASN A 59 3.69 -9.67 -3.42
C ASN A 59 2.18 -9.42 -3.55
N SER A 60 1.46 -10.34 -4.19
CA SER A 60 0.01 -10.25 -4.38
C SER A 60 -0.75 -10.54 -3.09
N LEU A 61 -0.39 -11.59 -2.35
CA LEU A 61 -0.99 -11.92 -1.05
C LEU A 61 -0.71 -10.84 -0.01
N SER A 62 0.49 -10.26 0.00
CA SER A 62 0.82 -9.14 0.90
C SER A 62 0.01 -7.88 0.57
N LYS A 63 -0.31 -7.66 -0.72
CA LYS A 63 -1.20 -6.57 -1.14
C LYS A 63 -2.64 -6.80 -0.72
N LEU A 64 -3.10 -8.04 -0.74
CA LEU A 64 -4.47 -8.44 -0.41
C LEU A 64 -4.68 -8.79 1.06
N ASP A 65 -3.65 -8.75 1.90
CA ASP A 65 -3.71 -9.24 3.27
C ASP A 65 -4.30 -10.65 3.39
N GLY A 66 -3.85 -11.54 2.49
CA GLY A 66 -4.42 -12.86 2.25
C GLY A 66 -3.49 -14.01 2.55
N TYR A 67 -2.54 -13.85 3.48
CA TYR A 67 -1.55 -14.85 3.83
C TYR A 67 -1.82 -15.45 5.22
N THR A 68 -1.44 -16.70 5.41
CA THR A 68 -1.59 -17.44 6.67
C THR A 68 -0.28 -17.49 7.44
N ASN A 69 -0.33 -17.72 8.76
CA ASN A 69 0.87 -17.96 9.58
C ASN A 69 1.66 -19.17 9.07
N TYR A 70 0.97 -20.22 8.62
CA TYR A 70 1.59 -21.39 7.99
C TYR A 70 2.46 -21.00 6.79
N LEU A 71 1.97 -20.14 5.90
CA LEU A 71 2.77 -19.67 4.77
C LEU A 71 3.99 -18.86 5.24
N LYS A 72 3.85 -18.03 6.28
CA LYS A 72 4.97 -17.25 6.84
C LYS A 72 6.06 -18.17 7.40
N GLU A 73 5.68 -19.20 8.14
CA GLU A 73 6.60 -20.21 8.67
C GLU A 73 7.34 -20.93 7.53
N LYS A 74 6.61 -21.44 6.54
CA LYS A 74 7.20 -22.13 5.38
C LYS A 74 8.13 -21.23 4.57
N LEU A 75 7.80 -19.94 4.43
CA LEU A 75 8.68 -18.98 3.79
C LEU A 75 9.94 -18.72 4.63
N SER A 76 9.84 -18.52 5.94
CA SER A 76 10.99 -18.32 6.83
C SER A 76 12.01 -19.47 6.72
N GLU A 77 11.53 -20.71 6.60
CA GLU A 77 12.37 -21.89 6.43
C GLU A 77 13.16 -21.89 5.10
N LYS A 78 12.52 -21.53 3.98
CA LYS A 78 13.03 -21.88 2.63
C LYS A 78 13.28 -20.72 1.67
N ILE A 79 12.72 -19.53 1.92
CA ILE A 79 12.67 -18.48 0.90
C ILE A 79 14.06 -17.96 0.54
N VAL A 80 14.98 -17.85 1.51
CA VAL A 80 16.35 -17.38 1.28
C VAL A 80 17.08 -18.30 0.30
N GLU A 81 17.04 -19.62 0.53
CA GLU A 81 17.66 -20.63 -0.33
C GLU A 81 17.07 -20.57 -1.75
N LYS A 82 15.73 -20.49 -1.88
CA LYS A 82 15.09 -20.35 -3.18
C LYS A 82 15.49 -19.07 -3.91
N LEU A 83 15.69 -17.97 -3.18
CA LEU A 83 16.10 -16.70 -3.74
C LEU A 83 17.56 -16.73 -4.19
N GLU A 84 18.47 -17.37 -3.46
CA GLU A 84 19.92 -17.45 -3.79
C GLU A 84 20.18 -17.89 -5.23
N CYS A 85 19.41 -18.85 -5.73
CA CYS A 85 19.50 -19.37 -7.10
C CYS A 85 19.06 -18.40 -8.20
N LEU A 86 18.48 -17.23 -7.87
CA LEU A 86 18.02 -16.27 -8.88
C LEU A 86 19.15 -15.41 -9.46
N TYR A 87 19.03 -15.09 -10.75
CA TYR A 87 19.79 -14.00 -11.35
C TYR A 87 19.37 -12.64 -10.81
N ALA A 88 20.27 -11.66 -10.87
CA ALA A 88 20.05 -10.30 -10.39
C ALA A 88 18.78 -9.64 -10.97
N GLN A 89 18.49 -9.88 -12.25
CA GLN A 89 17.32 -9.30 -12.92
C GLN A 89 15.98 -9.84 -12.41
N ASP A 90 15.95 -11.09 -11.94
CA ASP A 90 14.74 -11.71 -11.39
C ASP A 90 14.58 -11.34 -9.91
N PHE A 91 15.69 -11.33 -9.17
CA PHE A 91 15.71 -11.03 -7.74
C PHE A 91 15.14 -9.65 -7.38
N ARG A 92 15.33 -8.64 -8.23
CA ARG A 92 14.90 -7.25 -7.93
C ARG A 92 13.41 -7.11 -7.58
N ASN A 93 12.55 -8.05 -7.99
CA ASN A 93 11.12 -8.08 -7.65
C ASN A 93 10.82 -8.67 -6.26
N ALA A 94 11.76 -9.39 -5.65
CA ALA A 94 11.64 -9.91 -4.29
C ALA A 94 11.72 -8.79 -3.25
N VAL A 95 12.37 -7.67 -3.59
CA VAL A 95 12.36 -6.46 -2.78
C VAL A 95 11.06 -5.69 -3.05
N ASN A 96 10.06 -6.01 -2.25
CA ASN A 96 8.75 -5.37 -2.26
C ASN A 96 8.42 -4.89 -0.84
N LEU A 97 7.94 -3.66 -0.71
CA LEU A 97 7.62 -3.06 0.59
C LEU A 97 6.64 -3.92 1.41
N LEU A 98 5.57 -4.40 0.80
CA LEU A 98 4.52 -5.11 1.51
C LEU A 98 4.98 -6.50 1.94
N SER A 99 5.62 -7.25 1.05
CA SER A 99 6.13 -8.59 1.38
C SER A 99 7.20 -8.55 2.46
N ILE A 100 8.12 -7.58 2.39
CA ILE A 100 9.17 -7.40 3.40
C ILE A 100 8.58 -7.17 4.79
N ILE A 101 7.54 -6.32 4.90
CA ILE A 101 6.99 -5.95 6.21
C ILE A 101 5.99 -6.98 6.74
N HIS A 102 5.16 -7.56 5.88
CA HIS A 102 4.04 -8.38 6.33
C HIS A 102 4.32 -9.89 6.32
N LEU A 103 5.14 -10.36 5.38
CA LEU A 103 5.28 -11.78 5.09
C LEU A 103 6.63 -12.35 5.54
N TYR A 104 7.72 -11.61 5.31
CA TYR A 104 9.08 -12.08 5.56
C TYR A 104 9.55 -11.83 7.00
N ASP A 105 10.37 -12.75 7.50
CA ASP A 105 11.00 -12.70 8.82
C ASP A 105 12.28 -11.83 8.84
N GLU A 106 12.86 -11.60 10.02
CA GLU A 106 14.04 -10.73 10.17
C GLU A 106 15.22 -11.20 9.29
N ARG A 107 15.47 -12.52 9.22
CA ARG A 107 16.55 -13.11 8.40
C ARG A 107 16.36 -12.78 6.92
N THR A 108 15.16 -13.01 6.40
CA THR A 108 14.84 -12.73 5.00
C THR A 108 14.88 -11.24 4.70
N GLN A 109 14.40 -10.39 5.61
CA GLN A 109 14.45 -8.94 5.46
C GLN A 109 15.90 -8.42 5.34
N ILE A 110 16.81 -8.87 6.21
CA ILE A 110 18.24 -8.53 6.18
C ILE A 110 18.87 -9.00 4.87
N TYR A 111 18.61 -10.25 4.48
CA TYR A 111 19.11 -10.83 3.24
C TYR A 111 18.67 -10.04 2.01
N LEU A 112 17.38 -9.70 1.92
CA LEU A 112 16.82 -8.98 0.78
C LEU A 112 17.46 -7.60 0.59
N LEU A 113 17.58 -6.82 1.67
CA LEU A 113 18.19 -5.49 1.62
C LEU A 113 19.69 -5.58 1.31
N SER A 114 20.39 -6.53 1.92
CA SER A 114 21.83 -6.73 1.72
C SER A 114 22.15 -7.14 0.30
N ARG A 115 21.42 -8.11 -0.26
CA ARG A 115 21.63 -8.59 -1.62
C ARG A 115 21.27 -7.52 -2.65
N PHE A 116 20.16 -6.80 -2.47
CA PHE A 116 19.77 -5.74 -3.40
C PHE A 116 20.85 -4.65 -3.52
N SER A 117 21.49 -4.27 -2.41
CA SER A 117 22.57 -3.28 -2.41
C SER A 117 23.77 -3.66 -3.30
N LYS A 118 23.97 -4.97 -3.54
CA LYS A 118 25.05 -5.50 -4.38
C LYS A 118 24.66 -5.62 -5.86
N ILE A 119 23.36 -5.75 -6.15
CA ILE A 119 22.86 -6.04 -7.50
C ILE A 119 22.04 -4.90 -8.13
N PHE A 120 21.92 -3.76 -7.44
CA PHE A 120 21.03 -2.66 -7.83
C PHE A 120 21.31 -2.08 -9.23
N ILE A 121 22.47 -2.34 -9.82
CA ILE A 121 22.81 -1.91 -11.18
C ILE A 121 21.85 -2.50 -12.23
N CYS A 122 21.24 -3.66 -11.95
CA CYS A 122 20.22 -4.29 -12.81
C CYS A 122 18.79 -3.77 -12.55
N ALA A 123 18.63 -2.79 -11.65
CA ALA A 123 17.34 -2.32 -11.17
C ALA A 123 16.81 -1.12 -11.98
N ARG A 124 15.56 -1.21 -12.44
CA ARG A 124 14.80 -0.08 -13.01
C ARG A 124 14.29 0.87 -11.90
N PRO A 125 13.89 2.13 -12.21
CA PRO A 125 13.44 3.11 -11.22
C PRO A 125 12.38 2.60 -10.23
N GLN A 126 11.40 1.82 -10.68
CA GLN A 126 10.39 1.22 -9.80
C GLN A 126 10.96 0.28 -8.73
N HIS A 127 12.03 -0.46 -9.02
CA HIS A 127 12.66 -1.38 -8.07
C HIS A 127 13.52 -0.61 -7.07
N LEU A 128 14.23 0.43 -7.53
CA LEU A 128 14.94 1.35 -6.66
C LEU A 128 13.97 2.03 -5.67
N GLN A 129 12.79 2.40 -6.15
CA GLN A 129 11.73 2.96 -5.31
C GLN A 129 11.24 1.97 -4.26
N GLN A 130 10.95 0.73 -4.65
CA GLN A 130 10.55 -0.32 -3.71
C GLN A 130 11.63 -0.54 -2.65
N ALA A 131 12.90 -0.65 -3.05
CA ALA A 131 14.01 -0.83 -2.13
C ALA A 131 14.18 0.35 -1.17
N TYR A 132 14.02 1.59 -1.66
CA TYR A 132 14.05 2.78 -0.81
C TYR A 132 12.89 2.77 0.19
N CYS A 133 11.66 2.53 -0.26
CA CYS A 133 10.50 2.43 0.62
C CYS A 133 10.67 1.33 1.67
N SER A 134 11.15 0.15 1.29
CA SER A 134 11.41 -0.96 2.21
C SER A 134 12.46 -0.60 3.26
N ALA A 135 13.54 0.07 2.87
CA ALA A 135 14.56 0.52 3.81
C ALA A 135 14.04 1.56 4.80
N VAL A 136 13.22 2.52 4.34
CA VAL A 136 12.54 3.48 5.23
C VAL A 136 11.62 2.76 6.20
N ALA A 137 10.79 1.82 5.72
CA ALA A 137 9.87 1.06 6.56
C ALA A 137 10.61 0.23 7.62
N ILE A 138 11.69 -0.46 7.23
CA ILE A 138 12.53 -1.25 8.15
C ILE A 138 13.19 -0.34 9.19
N ARG A 139 13.73 0.81 8.77
CA ARG A 139 14.35 1.77 9.70
C ARG A 139 13.36 2.34 10.72
N VAL A 140 12.12 2.59 10.30
CA VAL A 140 11.10 3.23 11.15
C VAL A 140 10.42 2.20 12.04
N LEU A 141 9.93 1.10 11.45
CA LEU A 141 9.07 0.13 12.13
C LEU A 141 9.84 -1.06 12.75
N LEU A 142 11.00 -1.40 12.22
CA LEU A 142 11.76 -2.61 12.57
C LEU A 142 13.21 -2.26 12.91
N GLN A 143 13.40 -1.35 13.88
CA GLN A 143 14.69 -0.77 14.24
C GLN A 143 15.77 -1.82 14.57
N LYS A 144 15.38 -2.93 15.22
CA LYS A 144 16.26 -4.07 15.51
C LYS A 144 16.82 -4.70 14.22
N VAL A 145 16.00 -4.83 13.18
CA VAL A 145 16.41 -5.38 11.88
C VAL A 145 17.33 -4.40 11.16
N TRP A 146 16.99 -3.10 11.18
CA TRP A 146 17.86 -2.06 10.65
C TRP A 146 19.23 -2.04 11.32
N ALA A 147 19.28 -2.20 12.65
CA ALA A 147 20.53 -2.21 13.42
C ALA A 147 21.46 -3.35 13.00
N GLN A 148 20.92 -4.52 12.63
CA GLN A 148 21.69 -5.69 12.18
C GLN A 148 22.28 -5.55 10.76
N LEU A 149 21.83 -4.59 9.94
CA LEU A 149 22.40 -4.39 8.61
C LEU A 149 23.85 -3.88 8.67
N ASP A 150 24.69 -4.37 7.76
CA ASP A 150 26.06 -3.90 7.61
C ASP A 150 26.13 -2.39 7.34
N LYS A 151 27.23 -1.76 7.79
CA LYS A 151 27.48 -0.33 7.56
C LYS A 151 27.47 0.04 6.08
N SER A 152 27.99 -0.84 5.21
CA SER A 152 27.99 -0.65 3.75
C SER A 152 26.58 -0.65 3.16
N VAL A 153 25.70 -1.55 3.64
CA VAL A 153 24.29 -1.65 3.23
C VAL A 153 23.52 -0.41 3.68
N LYS A 154 23.68 0.00 4.94
CA LYS A 154 23.09 1.25 5.46
C LYS A 154 23.52 2.46 4.61
N ALA A 155 24.82 2.59 4.33
CA ALA A 155 25.35 3.67 3.50
C ALA A 155 24.80 3.65 2.07
N PHE A 156 24.58 2.46 1.48
CA PHE A 156 23.91 2.34 0.18
C PHE A 156 22.50 2.95 0.22
N TYR A 157 21.68 2.59 1.21
CA TYR A 157 20.31 3.11 1.32
C TYR A 157 20.25 4.59 1.66
N THR A 158 21.22 5.12 2.43
CA THR A 158 21.38 6.57 2.63
C THR A 158 21.70 7.30 1.32
N ARG A 159 22.58 6.75 0.47
CA ARG A 159 22.81 7.33 -0.86
C ARG A 159 21.59 7.22 -1.76
N LEU A 160 20.87 6.10 -1.68
CA LEU A 160 19.65 5.88 -2.47
C LEU A 160 18.57 6.91 -2.11
N SER A 161 18.41 7.28 -0.84
CA SER A 161 17.44 8.30 -0.41
C SER A 161 17.74 9.69 -0.94
N MET A 162 19.00 9.98 -1.28
CA MET A 162 19.42 11.26 -1.88
C MET A 162 19.31 11.26 -3.41
N ARG A 163 19.09 10.09 -4.02
CA ARG A 163 19.02 9.97 -5.47
C ARG A 163 17.66 10.41 -5.98
N LYS A 164 17.64 11.19 -7.07
CA LYS A 164 16.41 11.45 -7.83
C LYS A 164 15.98 10.18 -8.56
N ILE A 165 15.02 9.46 -8.00
CA ILE A 165 14.38 8.30 -8.64
C ILE A 165 13.22 8.84 -9.47
N GLN A 166 13.25 8.64 -10.79
CA GLN A 166 12.16 9.07 -11.67
C GLN A 166 10.87 8.33 -11.30
N GLN A 167 9.84 9.10 -10.95
CA GLN A 167 8.50 8.62 -10.64
C GLN A 167 7.50 9.16 -11.66
N CYS A 168 6.38 8.47 -11.81
CA CYS A 168 5.24 9.04 -12.52
C CYS A 168 4.76 10.29 -11.79
N LEU A 169 4.52 11.37 -12.54
CA LEU A 169 3.94 12.59 -12.00
C LEU A 169 2.55 12.28 -11.46
N ARG A 170 2.28 12.67 -10.21
CA ARG A 170 0.96 12.59 -9.61
C ARG A 170 0.32 13.97 -9.69
N ARG A 171 -0.92 14.02 -10.17
CA ARG A 171 -1.75 15.24 -10.16
C ARG A 171 -2.84 15.07 -9.08
N PRO A 172 -3.24 16.15 -8.39
CA PRO A 172 -4.44 16.13 -7.54
C PRO A 172 -5.66 15.62 -8.32
N SER A 173 -6.51 14.83 -7.66
CA SER A 173 -7.84 14.47 -8.20
C SER A 173 -8.85 15.59 -7.96
N GLU A 174 -10.02 15.53 -8.62
CA GLU A 174 -11.14 16.45 -8.36
C GLU A 174 -11.55 16.47 -6.89
N LEU A 175 -11.67 15.29 -6.26
CA LEU A 175 -11.96 15.19 -4.82
C LEU A 175 -10.87 15.87 -3.97
N GLN A 176 -9.60 15.78 -4.37
CA GLN A 176 -8.52 16.45 -3.67
C GLN A 176 -8.60 17.97 -3.83
N TRP A 177 -8.94 18.46 -5.03
CA TRP A 177 -9.16 19.89 -5.26
C TRP A 177 -10.35 20.43 -4.47
N ASP A 178 -11.44 19.67 -4.38
CA ASP A 178 -12.61 20.04 -3.58
C ASP A 178 -12.21 20.23 -2.10
N VAL A 179 -11.50 19.26 -1.51
CA VAL A 179 -11.01 19.38 -0.13
C VAL A 179 -10.00 20.54 0.03
N SER A 180 -9.08 20.70 -0.93
CA SER A 180 -8.11 21.80 -0.95
C SER A 180 -8.81 23.17 -0.98
N ASN A 181 -9.86 23.33 -1.78
CA ASN A 181 -10.64 24.56 -1.85
C ASN A 181 -11.37 24.86 -0.54
N ILE A 182 -11.89 23.83 0.15
CA ILE A 182 -12.51 24.00 1.47
C ILE A 182 -11.47 24.43 2.51
N LEU A 183 -10.29 23.80 2.53
CA LEU A 183 -9.19 24.24 3.40
C LEU A 183 -8.79 25.71 3.13
N ALA A 184 -8.72 26.11 1.85
CA ALA A 184 -8.42 27.49 1.48
C ALA A 184 -9.51 28.48 1.93
N LYS A 185 -10.80 28.14 1.78
CA LYS A 185 -11.93 28.93 2.29
C LYS A 185 -11.89 29.11 3.81
N MET A 186 -11.36 28.12 4.54
CA MET A 186 -11.13 28.19 5.98
C MET A 186 -9.88 29.02 6.35
N GLY A 187 -9.18 29.62 5.39
CA GLY A 187 -7.94 30.37 5.62
C GLY A 187 -6.72 29.49 5.92
N ILE A 188 -6.76 28.20 5.59
CA ILE A 188 -5.67 27.26 5.86
C ILE A 188 -4.71 27.22 4.68
N HIS A 189 -3.50 27.73 4.86
CA HIS A 189 -2.43 27.64 3.88
C HIS A 189 -1.84 26.23 3.80
N HIS A 190 -1.84 25.66 2.60
CA HIS A 190 -1.41 24.29 2.36
C HIS A 190 -0.77 24.12 0.99
N ARG A 191 -0.05 23.01 0.81
CA ARG A 191 0.54 22.57 -0.45
C ARG A 191 -0.13 21.28 -0.91
N ASN A 192 -0.51 21.24 -2.18
CA ASN A 192 -1.02 20.05 -2.84
C ASN A 192 0.10 19.18 -3.41
N THR A 193 -0.13 17.86 -3.39
CA THR A 193 0.60 16.80 -4.08
C THR A 193 2.09 17.02 -4.13
N PHE A 194 2.78 16.60 -3.07
CA PHE A 194 4.23 16.67 -3.01
C PHE A 194 4.82 15.40 -2.45
N TYR A 195 6.11 15.25 -2.70
CA TYR A 195 6.87 14.12 -2.23
C TYR A 195 7.48 14.42 -0.87
N TRP A 196 7.33 13.50 0.06
CA TRP A 196 8.00 13.56 1.35
C TRP A 196 8.65 12.20 1.65
N GLY A 197 9.97 12.20 1.81
CA GLY A 197 10.74 10.97 1.98
C GLY A 197 10.64 10.07 0.76
N CYS A 198 9.86 8.99 0.87
CA CYS A 198 9.59 8.04 -0.22
C CYS A 198 8.09 7.94 -0.60
N PHE A 199 7.25 8.83 -0.05
CA PHE A 199 5.81 8.78 -0.18
C PHE A 199 5.24 10.06 -0.79
N TRP A 200 4.09 9.92 -1.46
CA TRP A 200 3.28 11.06 -1.86
C TRP A 200 2.38 11.48 -0.71
N ILE A 201 2.37 12.78 -0.42
CA ILE A 201 1.40 13.44 0.46
C ILE A 201 0.39 14.16 -0.44
N ASP A 202 -0.91 13.98 -0.17
CA ASP A 202 -1.96 14.59 -0.98
C ASP A 202 -2.08 16.08 -0.65
N ILE A 203 -2.25 16.45 0.62
CA ILE A 203 -2.23 17.85 1.06
C ILE A 203 -1.43 17.98 2.37
N GLY A 204 -0.55 18.97 2.46
CA GLY A 204 0.21 19.29 3.67
C GLY A 204 0.03 20.75 4.05
N GLU A 205 -0.40 21.00 5.28
CA GLU A 205 -0.46 22.36 5.84
C GLU A 205 0.95 22.95 6.01
N ILE A 206 1.16 24.25 5.77
CA ILE A 206 2.51 24.86 5.69
C ILE A 206 3.13 25.17 7.07
N LYS A 207 2.33 25.25 8.14
CA LYS A 207 2.84 25.51 9.50
C LYS A 207 3.63 24.30 10.05
N ASP A 208 4.53 24.53 11.00
CA ASP A 208 5.41 23.46 11.52
C ASP A 208 4.64 22.48 12.43
N LYS A 209 4.91 21.17 12.33
CA LYS A 209 4.14 20.04 12.93
C LYS A 209 2.66 19.97 12.49
N SER A 210 2.38 20.31 11.25
CA SER A 210 1.02 20.43 10.74
C SER A 210 0.38 19.12 10.30
N ASN A 211 -0.92 19.21 10.01
CA ASN A 211 -1.69 18.10 9.46
C ASN A 211 -1.24 17.77 8.03
N CYS A 212 -1.09 16.47 7.76
CA CYS A 212 -1.10 15.96 6.40
C CYS A 212 -2.44 15.26 6.13
N TRP A 213 -3.10 15.65 5.05
CA TRP A 213 -4.39 15.13 4.66
C TRP A 213 -4.19 14.14 3.53
N PHE A 214 -4.75 12.95 3.71
CA PHE A 214 -4.89 11.94 2.67
C PHE A 214 -6.33 11.90 2.19
N ILE A 215 -6.49 11.98 0.88
CA ILE A 215 -7.78 11.99 0.21
C ILE A 215 -8.02 10.58 -0.31
N ASP A 216 -8.73 9.79 0.49
CA ASP A 216 -8.90 8.37 0.28
C ASP A 216 -10.02 8.10 -0.70
N GLY A 217 -9.66 8.04 -1.99
CA GLY A 217 -10.55 7.59 -3.07
C GLY A 217 -10.83 6.08 -3.03
N PRO A 218 -11.73 5.56 -3.89
CA PRO A 218 -12.11 4.14 -3.88
C PRO A 218 -10.94 3.16 -3.99
N SER A 219 -9.87 3.53 -4.72
CA SER A 219 -8.68 2.69 -4.86
C SER A 219 -7.86 2.48 -3.57
N CYS A 220 -8.11 3.27 -2.52
CA CYS A 220 -7.49 3.08 -1.21
C CYS A 220 -8.05 1.86 -0.45
N PHE A 221 -9.19 1.32 -0.90
CA PHE A 221 -9.95 0.25 -0.25
C PHE A 221 -9.98 -1.01 -1.11
N TYR A 222 -10.26 -2.17 -0.49
CA TYR A 222 -10.56 -3.37 -1.26
C TYR A 222 -11.92 -3.22 -1.97
N THR A 223 -12.02 -3.80 -3.16
CA THR A 223 -13.19 -3.64 -4.04
C THR A 223 -14.47 -4.06 -3.33
N SER A 224 -15.49 -3.20 -3.40
CA SER A 224 -16.80 -3.39 -2.75
C SER A 224 -16.75 -3.47 -1.21
N THR A 225 -15.73 -2.86 -0.60
CA THR A 225 -15.60 -2.76 0.87
C THR A 225 -15.12 -1.37 1.28
N THR A 226 -15.22 -1.08 2.58
CA THR A 226 -14.57 0.07 3.24
C THR A 226 -13.30 -0.30 3.99
N SER A 227 -12.81 -1.54 3.83
CA SER A 227 -11.53 -1.96 4.41
C SER A 227 -10.37 -1.42 3.59
N TYR A 228 -9.42 -0.79 4.27
CA TYR A 228 -8.25 -0.22 3.65
C TYR A 228 -7.31 -1.31 3.13
N THR A 229 -6.69 -1.04 1.99
CA THR A 229 -5.62 -1.90 1.47
C THR A 229 -4.40 -1.89 2.39
N ASN A 230 -3.64 -3.00 2.44
CA ASN A 230 -2.39 -3.06 3.22
C ASN A 230 -1.39 -1.97 2.83
N LYS A 231 -1.39 -1.54 1.57
CA LYS A 231 -0.59 -0.42 1.10
C LYS A 231 -0.89 0.86 1.87
N VAL A 232 -2.18 1.19 2.04
CA VAL A 232 -2.60 2.42 2.72
C VAL A 232 -2.34 2.31 4.22
N LYS A 233 -2.64 1.16 4.83
CA LYS A 233 -2.36 0.88 6.24
C LYS A 233 -0.86 1.04 6.56
N LEU A 234 0.01 0.44 5.75
CA LEU A 234 1.45 0.51 5.96
C LEU A 234 2.00 1.93 5.75
N GLN A 235 1.57 2.63 4.70
CA GLN A 235 1.97 4.02 4.47
C GLN A 235 1.56 4.91 5.65
N HIS A 236 0.33 4.75 6.15
CA HIS A 236 -0.17 5.47 7.32
C HIS A 236 0.73 5.25 8.54
N ARG A 237 0.98 3.98 8.85
CA ARG A 237 1.79 3.55 9.98
C ARG A 237 3.19 4.17 9.94
N ILE A 238 3.84 4.13 8.78
CA ILE A 238 5.20 4.68 8.60
C ILE A 238 5.20 6.20 8.79
N LEU A 239 4.24 6.91 8.18
CA LEU A 239 4.19 8.38 8.29
C LEU A 239 3.81 8.85 9.70
N ASN A 240 2.93 8.13 10.38
CA ASN A 240 2.57 8.41 11.78
C ASN A 240 3.81 8.25 12.69
N ASN A 241 4.56 7.15 12.56
CA ASN A 241 5.82 6.93 13.29
C ASN A 241 6.94 7.93 12.92
N LEU A 242 6.82 8.60 11.77
CA LEU A 242 7.71 9.70 11.37
C LEU A 242 7.26 11.07 11.90
N GLY A 243 6.18 11.13 12.68
CA GLY A 243 5.69 12.32 13.38
C GLY A 243 4.64 13.14 12.64
N TRP A 244 4.04 12.62 11.56
CA TRP A 244 2.98 13.32 10.85
C TRP A 244 1.63 13.26 11.58
N ASN A 245 0.96 14.41 11.67
CA ASN A 245 -0.43 14.49 12.12
C ASN A 245 -1.37 14.12 10.98
N ILE A 246 -1.63 12.82 10.82
CA ILE A 246 -2.40 12.33 9.67
C ILE A 246 -3.90 12.60 9.85
N ARG A 247 -4.51 13.18 8.81
CA ARG A 247 -5.95 13.30 8.62
C ARG A 247 -6.35 12.56 7.34
N ARG A 248 -7.50 11.88 7.37
CA ARG A 248 -8.01 11.10 6.23
C ARG A 248 -9.41 11.54 5.88
N VAL A 249 -9.63 11.90 4.62
CA VAL A 249 -10.95 12.19 4.08
C VAL A 249 -11.36 11.01 3.21
N GLN A 250 -12.23 10.15 3.75
CA GLN A 250 -12.76 9.01 3.01
C GLN A 250 -13.81 9.47 2.00
N TRP A 251 -13.70 8.99 0.76
CA TRP A 251 -14.63 9.34 -0.31
C TRP A 251 -16.10 9.12 0.10
N TYR A 252 -16.41 8.01 0.77
CA TYR A 252 -17.79 7.64 1.10
C TYR A 252 -18.40 8.50 2.22
N LYS A 253 -17.57 9.08 3.10
CA LYS A 253 -18.02 10.10 4.08
C LYS A 253 -18.17 11.45 3.41
N TRP A 254 -17.25 11.81 2.52
CA TRP A 254 -17.31 13.07 1.79
C TRP A 254 -18.59 13.22 0.95
N VAL A 255 -19.09 12.12 0.39
CA VAL A 255 -20.35 12.06 -0.39
C VAL A 255 -21.57 12.63 0.34
N ASP A 256 -21.57 12.57 1.68
CA ASP A 256 -22.70 13.04 2.47
C ASP A 256 -22.75 14.58 2.53
N TYR A 257 -21.63 15.25 2.26
CA TYR A 257 -21.48 16.70 2.34
C TYR A 257 -21.34 17.38 0.96
N MET A 258 -21.45 16.65 -0.15
CA MET A 258 -21.11 17.18 -1.48
C MET A 258 -21.99 18.38 -1.92
N ASN A 259 -23.19 18.51 -1.36
CA ASN A 259 -24.19 19.47 -1.81
C ASN A 259 -24.11 20.84 -1.13
N ASP A 260 -23.45 20.93 0.04
CA ASP A 260 -23.39 22.18 0.81
C ASP A 260 -21.94 22.50 1.20
N THR A 261 -21.51 23.73 0.93
CA THR A 261 -20.18 24.22 1.29
C THR A 261 -20.03 24.37 2.79
N GLU A 262 -21.07 24.80 3.52
CA GLU A 262 -20.95 25.02 4.97
C GLU A 262 -20.81 23.68 5.71
N ASP A 263 -21.55 22.66 5.27
CA ASP A 263 -21.40 21.29 5.78
C ASP A 263 -20.00 20.72 5.53
N LYS A 264 -19.41 20.95 4.34
CA LYS A 264 -18.02 20.58 4.06
C LYS A 264 -17.04 21.27 5.00
N ILE A 265 -17.23 22.58 5.22
CA ILE A 265 -16.41 23.37 6.14
C ILE A 265 -16.52 22.80 7.57
N ASN A 266 -17.74 22.52 8.04
CA ASN A 266 -17.99 21.93 9.35
C ASN A 266 -17.33 20.55 9.51
N TYR A 267 -17.44 19.69 8.48
CA TYR A 267 -16.79 18.38 8.46
C TYR A 267 -15.26 18.49 8.53
N ILE A 268 -14.64 19.33 7.69
CA ILE A 268 -13.18 19.52 7.69
C ILE A 268 -12.71 20.16 9.00
N ARG A 269 -13.45 21.13 9.55
CA ARG A 269 -13.15 21.76 10.85
C ARG A 269 -13.12 20.71 11.96
N LYS A 270 -14.18 19.90 12.06
CA LYS A 270 -14.28 18.81 13.05
C LYS A 270 -13.14 17.80 12.89
N LEU A 271 -12.82 17.39 11.67
CA LEU A 271 -11.73 16.45 11.40
C LEU A 271 -10.35 17.05 11.72
N ARG A 272 -10.17 18.36 11.56
CA ARG A 272 -8.94 19.06 11.91
C ARG A 272 -8.73 19.11 13.41
N GLU A 273 -9.79 19.45 14.13
CA GLU A 273 -9.81 19.65 15.59
C GLU A 273 -9.83 18.33 16.38
N SER A 274 -10.29 17.24 15.76
CA SER A 274 -10.20 15.92 16.36
C SER A 274 -8.74 15.51 16.62
N GLU A 275 -8.56 14.57 17.55
CA GLU A 275 -7.27 13.91 17.74
C GLU A 275 -6.75 13.36 16.40
N CYS A 276 -5.42 13.42 16.23
CA CYS A 276 -4.80 12.82 15.07
C CYS A 276 -5.04 11.31 15.07
N LEU A 277 -5.18 10.73 13.88
CA LEU A 277 -5.22 9.29 13.76
C LEU A 277 -3.92 8.71 14.32
N GLY A 278 -4.06 7.70 15.20
CA GLY A 278 -2.94 6.98 15.80
C GLY A 278 -2.17 6.14 14.77
N GLU A 279 -1.39 5.18 15.25
CA GLU A 279 -0.57 4.32 14.38
C GLU A 279 -1.41 3.45 13.42
N PHE A 280 -2.61 3.04 13.86
CA PHE A 280 -3.48 2.13 13.12
C PHE A 280 -4.77 2.83 12.70
N ILE A 281 -5.19 2.57 11.46
CA ILE A 281 -6.42 3.13 10.91
C ILE A 281 -7.62 2.32 11.41
N HIS A 282 -8.61 3.01 11.97
CA HIS A 282 -9.91 2.42 12.27
C HIS A 282 -10.74 2.36 10.97
N GLU A 283 -11.31 1.19 10.70
CA GLU A 283 -12.12 0.94 9.51
C GLU A 283 -13.61 1.07 9.87
N ASP A 284 -14.35 1.81 9.07
CA ASP A 284 -15.80 1.73 9.11
C ASP A 284 -16.24 0.46 8.37
N GLN A 285 -17.39 -0.10 8.74
CA GLN A 285 -18.00 -1.20 8.01
C GLN A 285 -19.31 -0.70 7.39
N LEU A 286 -19.28 -0.41 6.10
CA LEU A 286 -20.48 -0.13 5.32
C LEU A 286 -20.96 -1.38 4.59
N ASP A 287 -22.27 -1.50 4.44
CA ASP A 287 -22.87 -2.57 3.65
C ASP A 287 -22.51 -2.40 2.15
N PRO A 288 -22.25 -3.48 1.40
CA PRO A 288 -21.96 -3.40 -0.03
C PRO A 288 -23.02 -2.66 -0.86
N LEU A 289 -24.30 -2.71 -0.47
CA LEU A 289 -25.38 -1.97 -1.11
C LEU A 289 -25.24 -0.46 -0.86
N GLU A 290 -24.91 -0.07 0.36
CA GLU A 290 -24.67 1.34 0.72
C GLU A 290 -23.45 1.90 -0.04
N ILE A 291 -22.37 1.12 -0.13
CA ILE A 291 -21.19 1.48 -0.94
C ILE A 291 -21.60 1.74 -2.39
N LYS A 292 -22.42 0.85 -2.97
CA LYS A 292 -22.92 0.99 -4.34
C LYS A 292 -23.75 2.26 -4.50
N GLN A 293 -24.69 2.52 -3.59
CA GLN A 293 -25.52 3.72 -3.60
C GLN A 293 -24.68 5.01 -3.55
N LYS A 294 -23.68 5.07 -2.68
CA LYS A 294 -22.77 6.23 -2.58
C LYS A 294 -21.92 6.42 -3.85
N LEU A 295 -21.45 5.33 -4.46
CA LEU A 295 -20.75 5.39 -5.75
C LEU A 295 -21.65 5.90 -6.88
N ASP A 296 -22.90 5.45 -6.91
CA ASP A 296 -23.86 5.88 -7.93
C ASP A 296 -24.24 7.37 -7.74
N LYS A 297 -24.33 7.85 -6.50
CA LYS A 297 -24.48 9.29 -6.19
C LYS A 297 -23.30 10.12 -6.72
N ILE A 298 -22.06 9.64 -6.58
CA ILE A 298 -20.88 10.32 -7.15
C ILE A 298 -20.99 10.39 -8.68
N LYS A 299 -21.33 9.28 -9.34
CA LYS A 299 -21.47 9.25 -10.80
C LYS A 299 -22.52 10.25 -11.30
N GLN A 300 -23.67 10.30 -10.62
CA GLN A 300 -24.72 11.27 -10.93
C GLN A 300 -24.22 12.70 -10.77
N TYR A 301 -23.55 13.01 -9.67
CA TYR A 301 -22.98 14.33 -9.41
C TYR A 301 -21.98 14.77 -10.49
N ILE A 302 -21.08 13.87 -10.91
CA ILE A 302 -20.11 14.14 -11.99
C ILE A 302 -20.84 14.43 -13.29
N ASN A 303 -21.79 13.59 -13.68
CA ASN A 303 -22.55 13.78 -14.92
C ASN A 303 -23.33 15.10 -14.93
N SER A 304 -23.94 15.49 -13.80
CA SER A 304 -24.67 16.75 -13.69
C SER A 304 -23.77 17.97 -13.85
N ASN A 305 -22.55 17.94 -13.31
CA ASN A 305 -21.59 19.03 -13.43
C ASN A 305 -20.97 19.13 -14.82
N GLU A 306 -20.72 18.00 -15.50
CA GLU A 306 -20.22 18.00 -16.89
C GLU A 306 -21.25 18.54 -17.90
N THR A 307 -22.55 18.47 -17.58
CA THR A 307 -23.62 19.01 -18.44
C THR A 307 -23.81 20.53 -18.27
N GLN A 308 -23.18 21.14 -17.25
CA GLN A 308 -23.27 22.58 -16.97
C GLN A 308 -22.06 23.38 -17.48
N THR A 309 -21.06 22.70 -18.05
CA THR A 309 -19.88 23.28 -18.71
C THR A 309 -19.96 23.12 -20.22
#